data_AF-A0A2S7WGG3-F1
#
_entry.id   AF-A0A2S7WGG3-F1
#
_cell.length_a   1.000
_cell.length_b   1.000
_cell.length_c   1.000
_cell.angle_alpha   90.00
_cell.angle_beta   90.00
_cell.angle_gamma   90.00
#
_symmetry.space_group_name_H-M   'P 1'
#
loop_
_entity.id
_entity.type
_entity.pdbx_description
1 polymer ?
#
loop_
_entity_poly.entity_id
_entity_poly.type
_entity_poly.pdbx_seq_one_letter_code
_entity_poly.pdbx_strand_id
1 'polypeptide(L)'
;MKKISVILFLVFTVTINSQSNFKSFFELSGPKKMWVLFHPFKATKALKISQQANRVADSIKKTNLLDGDAAGGQVDAFRHAYWMARLHQEIGESAARSLGKAHEKENYSTFKKLKLEDGVVPDEISSKMDLFNNEQGLKLIFKGSKVSNNGLIYRVVNAILKGKMKIIQKDKKGYFLTCDGILISKESLIGKWKNNKCLVNSNLKKE
;
A
#
# COMPACT_ATOMS: atom_id res chain seq x y z
N MET A 1 54.51 12.35 43.41
CA MET A 1 53.41 11.39 43.14
C MET A 1 52.08 12.09 43.35
N LYS A 2 51.28 12.27 42.29
CA LYS A 2 49.82 12.35 42.30
C LYS A 2 49.36 12.30 40.83
N LYS A 3 49.36 11.07 40.31
CA LYS A 3 48.55 10.68 39.16
C LYS A 3 47.08 10.68 39.63
N ILE A 4 46.16 10.78 38.67
CA ILE A 4 44.69 10.72 38.80
C ILE A 4 44.02 12.11 38.78
N SER A 5 43.97 12.70 37.58
CA SER A 5 42.86 13.59 37.17
C SER A 5 42.37 13.27 35.75
N VAL A 6 42.54 12.03 35.28
CA VAL A 6 42.05 11.60 33.95
C VAL A 6 40.99 10.52 34.09
N ILE A 7 39.90 10.86 34.77
CA ILE A 7 38.63 10.11 34.82
C ILE A 7 37.60 11.24 35.09
N LEU A 8 36.76 11.73 34.19
CA LEU A 8 35.71 11.03 33.45
C LEU A 8 35.08 12.00 32.44
N PHE A 9 35.80 12.42 31.39
CA PHE A 9 35.17 13.08 30.23
C PHE A 9 34.89 12.06 29.13
N LEU A 10 34.29 10.94 29.51
CA LEU A 10 33.67 9.99 28.59
C LEU A 10 32.22 10.43 28.40
N VAL A 11 32.07 11.65 27.89
CA VAL A 11 30.80 12.17 27.38
C VAL A 11 30.49 11.37 26.13
N PHE A 12 29.69 10.32 26.31
CA PHE A 12 28.65 9.84 25.40
C PHE A 12 28.84 10.28 23.93
N THR A 13 29.85 9.71 23.25
CA THR A 13 29.82 9.62 21.79
C THR A 13 28.86 8.51 21.41
N VAL A 14 27.56 8.73 21.68
CA VAL A 14 26.52 7.99 20.97
C VAL A 14 26.66 8.45 19.52
N THR A 15 27.32 7.62 18.73
CA THR A 15 27.34 7.74 17.29
C THR A 15 25.91 7.46 16.81
N ILE A 16 25.08 8.52 16.80
CA ILE A 16 23.76 8.50 16.20
C ILE A 16 23.98 8.43 14.68
N ASN A 17 24.27 7.23 14.19
CA ASN A 17 24.27 6.92 12.77
C ASN A 17 22.82 6.84 12.28
N SER A 18 22.15 8.01 12.18
CA SER A 18 20.76 8.15 11.71
C SER A 18 20.67 8.86 10.35
N GLN A 19 21.71 8.81 9.52
CA GLN A 19 21.74 9.61 8.29
C GLN A 19 20.76 9.15 7.20
N SER A 20 20.36 7.86 7.14
CA SER A 20 19.48 7.36 6.07
C SER A 20 17.98 7.54 6.34
N ASN A 21 17.52 7.31 7.57
CA ASN A 21 16.09 7.36 7.89
C ASN A 21 15.52 8.77 7.92
N PHE A 22 16.32 9.77 8.31
CA PHE A 22 15.84 11.14 8.49
C PHE A 22 15.48 11.82 7.15
N LYS A 23 16.28 11.56 6.10
CA LYS A 23 15.97 12.02 4.73
C LYS A 23 14.65 11.42 4.22
N SER A 24 14.46 10.11 4.37
CA SER A 24 13.24 9.42 3.96
C SER A 24 11.98 9.94 4.67
N PHE A 25 12.11 10.38 5.93
CA PHE A 25 11.02 10.98 6.69
C PHE A 25 10.58 12.33 6.11
N PHE A 26 11.52 13.18 5.70
CA PHE A 26 11.19 14.48 5.09
C PHE A 26 10.59 14.36 3.69
N GLU A 27 10.84 13.25 2.99
CA GLU A 27 10.22 12.94 1.70
C GLU A 27 8.75 12.51 1.84
N LEU A 28 8.30 12.10 3.04
CA LEU A 28 6.92 11.72 3.28
C LEU A 28 5.94 12.89 3.12
N SER A 29 4.72 12.57 2.68
CA SER A 29 3.59 13.49 2.69
C SER A 29 3.21 13.92 4.11
N GLY A 30 2.53 15.07 4.24
CA GLY A 30 2.00 15.56 5.52
C GLY A 30 1.19 14.49 6.29
N PRO A 31 0.22 13.80 5.65
CA PRO A 31 -0.53 12.71 6.30
C PRO A 31 0.35 11.59 6.83
N LYS A 32 1.32 11.09 6.05
CA LYS A 32 2.24 10.02 6.50
C LYS A 32 3.19 10.51 7.59
N LYS A 33 3.73 11.74 7.49
CA LYS A 33 4.57 12.34 8.55
C LYS A 33 3.82 12.40 9.88
N MET A 34 2.59 12.92 9.84
CA MET A 34 1.76 13.02 11.04
C MET A 34 1.49 11.63 11.63
N TRP A 35 1.19 10.64 10.79
CA TRP A 35 0.98 9.28 11.24
C TRP A 35 2.24 8.70 11.93
N VAL A 36 3.43 8.91 11.37
CA VAL A 36 4.71 8.46 11.95
C VAL A 36 4.97 9.14 13.30
N LEU A 37 4.71 10.44 13.42
CA LEU A 37 4.85 11.18 14.68
C LEU A 37 3.94 10.62 15.79
N PHE A 38 2.72 10.24 15.46
CA PHE A 38 1.79 9.61 16.42
C PHE A 38 2.05 8.12 16.66
N HIS A 39 2.84 7.45 15.81
CA HIS A 39 3.07 6.01 15.87
C HIS A 39 4.53 5.60 15.66
N PRO A 40 5.51 6.20 16.38
CA PRO A 40 6.94 6.04 16.07
C PRO A 40 7.41 4.57 16.11
N PHE A 41 6.99 3.80 17.11
CA PHE A 41 7.36 2.38 17.24
C PHE A 41 6.72 1.48 16.17
N LYS A 42 5.54 1.85 15.66
CA LYS A 42 4.85 1.09 14.61
C LYS A 42 5.34 1.47 13.23
N ALA A 43 5.85 2.69 13.05
CA ALA A 43 6.34 3.20 11.77
C ALA A 43 7.47 2.34 11.18
N THR A 44 8.43 1.90 11.99
CA THR A 44 9.51 1.03 11.52
C THR A 44 8.98 -0.32 11.04
N LYS A 45 8.03 -0.92 11.77
CA LYS A 45 7.38 -2.18 11.36
C LYS A 45 6.58 -1.98 10.07
N ALA A 46 5.79 -0.93 10.01
CA ALA A 46 4.98 -0.59 8.85
C ALA A 46 5.82 -0.41 7.58
N LEU A 47 6.96 0.29 7.68
CA LEU A 47 7.87 0.47 6.55
C LEU A 47 8.41 -0.87 6.02
N LYS A 48 8.88 -1.75 6.92
CA LYS A 48 9.36 -3.09 6.55
C LYS A 48 8.26 -3.91 5.88
N ILE A 49 7.04 -3.84 6.41
CA ILE A 49 5.87 -4.54 5.86
C ILE A 49 5.50 -3.99 4.48
N SER A 50 5.50 -2.67 4.28
CA SER A 50 5.22 -2.07 2.96
C SER A 50 6.23 -2.53 1.91
N GLN A 51 7.53 -2.52 2.24
CA GLN A 51 8.57 -3.03 1.34
C GLN A 51 8.39 -4.52 1.03
N GLN A 52 8.01 -5.32 2.04
CA GLN A 52 7.74 -6.73 1.84
C GLN A 52 6.50 -6.96 0.97
N ALA A 53 5.42 -6.21 1.19
CA ALA A 53 4.19 -6.32 0.41
C ALA A 53 4.45 -6.03 -1.07
N ASN A 54 5.23 -4.99 -1.38
CA ASN A 54 5.64 -4.69 -2.76
C ASN A 54 6.43 -5.84 -3.38
N ARG A 55 7.48 -6.34 -2.71
CA ARG A 55 8.27 -7.47 -3.23
C ARG A 55 7.43 -8.73 -3.48
N VAL A 56 6.48 -9.02 -2.59
CA VAL A 56 5.58 -10.17 -2.74
C VAL A 56 4.62 -9.93 -3.91
N ALA A 57 4.04 -8.73 -4.04
CA ALA A 57 3.18 -8.38 -5.17
C ALA A 57 3.93 -8.46 -6.52
N ASP A 58 5.16 -7.95 -6.59
CA ASP A 58 6.05 -8.07 -7.76
C ASP A 58 6.34 -9.53 -8.13
N SER A 59 6.45 -10.39 -7.11
CA SER A 59 6.64 -11.83 -7.32
C SER A 59 5.37 -12.47 -7.85
N ILE A 60 4.21 -12.17 -7.26
CA ILE A 60 2.89 -12.66 -7.71
C ILE A 60 2.59 -12.21 -9.15
N LYS A 61 2.94 -10.98 -9.52
CA LYS A 61 2.80 -10.43 -10.87
C LYS A 61 3.47 -11.29 -11.94
N LYS A 62 4.59 -11.94 -11.60
CA LYS A 62 5.36 -12.82 -12.51
C LYS A 62 4.77 -14.23 -12.62
N THR A 63 3.74 -14.55 -11.85
CA THR A 63 3.06 -15.85 -11.85
C THR A 63 1.73 -15.77 -12.59
N ASN A 64 1.18 -16.93 -12.96
CA ASN A 64 -0.16 -17.03 -13.55
C ASN A 64 -1.26 -17.18 -12.48
N LEU A 65 -0.98 -16.86 -11.21
CA LEU A 65 -1.93 -17.03 -10.11
C LEU A 65 -3.05 -15.98 -10.15
N LEU A 66 -2.74 -14.78 -10.64
CA LEU A 66 -3.63 -13.64 -10.79
C LEU A 66 -3.48 -13.04 -12.20
N ASP A 67 -4.24 -11.99 -12.50
CA ASP A 67 -4.30 -11.35 -13.82
C ASP A 67 -3.05 -10.58 -14.31
N GLY A 68 -1.97 -10.55 -13.52
CA GLY A 68 -0.71 -9.85 -13.84
C GLY A 68 -0.78 -8.32 -13.80
N ASP A 69 -1.93 -7.73 -13.49
CA ASP A 69 -2.18 -6.30 -13.60
C ASP A 69 -1.99 -5.58 -12.26
N ALA A 70 -0.86 -4.87 -12.17
CA ALA A 70 -0.42 -4.18 -10.96
C ALA A 70 -1.03 -2.79 -10.75
N ALA A 71 -1.88 -2.31 -11.67
CA ALA A 71 -2.48 -0.98 -11.59
C ALA A 71 -3.99 -1.03 -11.81
N GLY A 72 -4.76 -1.31 -10.78
CA GLY A 72 -6.20 -1.50 -10.83
C GLY A 72 -6.67 -2.94 -11.09
N GLY A 73 -5.76 -3.91 -11.21
CA GLY A 73 -6.08 -5.32 -11.44
C GLY A 73 -6.08 -6.18 -10.17
N GLN A 74 -6.11 -7.50 -10.34
CA GLN A 74 -6.06 -8.45 -9.22
C GLN A 74 -4.74 -8.41 -8.47
N VAL A 75 -3.61 -8.19 -9.15
CA VAL A 75 -2.30 -8.05 -8.48
C VAL A 75 -2.26 -6.80 -7.61
N ASP A 76 -2.90 -5.74 -8.07
CA ASP A 76 -3.02 -4.51 -7.28
C ASP A 76 -3.93 -4.72 -6.05
N ALA A 77 -5.10 -5.33 -6.25
CA ALA A 77 -5.98 -5.72 -5.15
C ALA A 77 -5.28 -6.62 -4.13
N PHE A 78 -4.42 -7.55 -4.60
CA PHE A 78 -3.57 -8.37 -3.75
C PHE A 78 -2.59 -7.54 -2.94
N ARG A 79 -1.87 -6.60 -3.57
CA ARG A 79 -0.90 -5.73 -2.89
C ARG A 79 -1.55 -4.99 -1.72
N HIS A 80 -2.69 -4.34 -1.95
CA HIS A 80 -3.44 -3.61 -0.92
C HIS A 80 -3.97 -4.54 0.19
N ALA A 81 -4.65 -5.62 -0.17
CA ALA A 81 -5.21 -6.54 0.83
C ALA A 81 -4.13 -7.24 1.66
N TYR A 82 -3.04 -7.69 1.03
CA TYR A 82 -1.92 -8.34 1.72
C TYR A 82 -1.16 -7.36 2.60
N TRP A 83 -0.91 -6.13 2.13
CA TRP A 83 -0.30 -5.06 2.92
C TRP A 83 -1.10 -4.80 4.19
N MET A 84 -2.41 -4.59 4.07
CA MET A 84 -3.27 -4.30 5.21
C MET A 84 -3.42 -5.48 6.17
N ALA A 85 -3.46 -6.70 5.66
CA ALA A 85 -3.46 -7.89 6.49
C ALA A 85 -2.15 -8.00 7.31
N ARG A 86 -0.98 -7.80 6.68
CA ARG A 86 0.31 -7.83 7.38
C ARG A 86 0.45 -6.71 8.40
N LEU A 87 -0.04 -5.51 8.08
CA LEU A 87 -0.11 -4.42 9.06
C LEU A 87 -1.01 -4.79 10.24
N HIS A 88 -2.20 -5.35 10.00
CA HIS A 88 -3.08 -5.77 11.09
C HIS A 88 -2.40 -6.81 11.98
N GLN A 89 -1.77 -7.84 11.38
CA GLN A 89 -1.05 -8.88 12.09
C GLN A 89 0.00 -8.32 13.07
N GLU A 90 0.75 -7.29 12.65
CA GLU A 90 1.92 -6.78 13.38
C GLU A 90 1.64 -5.58 14.29
N ILE A 91 0.82 -4.64 13.84
CA ILE A 91 0.61 -3.33 14.51
C ILE A 91 -0.83 -3.12 15.00
N GLY A 92 -1.74 -4.04 14.70
CA GLY A 92 -3.14 -4.01 15.10
C GLY A 92 -4.03 -3.25 14.12
N GLU A 93 -5.33 -3.55 14.17
CA GLU A 93 -6.33 -3.07 13.22
C GLU A 93 -6.40 -1.54 13.12
N SER A 94 -6.54 -0.86 14.26
CA SER A 94 -6.74 0.60 14.29
C SER A 94 -5.56 1.36 13.69
N ALA A 95 -4.34 0.89 13.95
CA ALA A 95 -3.12 1.50 13.42
C ALA A 95 -2.94 1.18 11.92
N ALA A 96 -3.20 -0.07 11.51
CA ALA A 96 -3.18 -0.46 10.11
C ALA A 96 -4.19 0.37 9.29
N ARG A 97 -5.44 0.43 9.75
CA ARG A 97 -6.54 1.19 9.13
C ARG A 97 -6.23 2.68 9.03
N SER A 98 -5.70 3.29 10.09
CA SER A 98 -5.35 4.71 10.05
C SER A 98 -4.18 5.00 9.10
N LEU A 99 -3.21 4.08 8.98
CA LEU A 99 -2.12 4.17 8.01
C LEU A 99 -2.64 4.04 6.57
N GLY A 100 -3.52 3.08 6.30
CA GLY A 100 -4.17 2.93 4.99
C GLY A 100 -4.91 4.21 4.59
N LYS A 101 -5.72 4.78 5.49
CA LYS A 101 -6.39 6.07 5.25
C LYS A 101 -5.40 7.22 5.02
N ALA A 102 -4.26 7.24 5.71
CA ALA A 102 -3.23 8.26 5.51
C ALA A 102 -2.54 8.13 4.13
N HIS A 103 -2.34 6.90 3.66
CA HIS A 103 -1.82 6.60 2.31
C HIS A 103 -2.79 7.10 1.22
N GLU A 104 -4.09 6.82 1.35
CA GLU A 104 -5.07 7.29 0.35
C GLU A 104 -5.25 8.82 0.34
N LYS A 105 -5.12 9.49 1.49
CA LYS A 105 -5.12 10.96 1.56
C LYS A 105 -3.91 11.60 0.87
N GLU A 106 -2.79 10.90 0.85
CA GLU A 106 -1.63 11.33 0.08
C GLU A 106 -1.89 11.24 -1.41
N ASN A 107 -2.56 10.18 -1.88
CA ASN A 107 -2.88 10.00 -3.30
C ASN A 107 -3.67 11.20 -3.86
N TYR A 108 -4.66 11.70 -3.11
CA TYR A 108 -5.37 12.94 -3.47
C TYR A 108 -4.45 14.19 -3.50
N SER A 109 -3.51 14.28 -2.57
CA SER A 109 -2.53 15.38 -2.53
C SER A 109 -1.51 15.29 -3.67
N THR A 110 -1.13 14.08 -4.08
CA THR A 110 -0.23 13.77 -5.20
C THR A 110 -0.91 14.09 -6.53
N PHE A 111 -2.20 13.72 -6.67
CA PHE A 111 -3.05 14.13 -7.79
C PHE A 111 -3.06 15.65 -7.97
N LYS A 112 -3.31 16.42 -6.90
CA LYS A 112 -3.30 17.90 -6.95
C LYS A 112 -1.96 18.48 -7.40
N LYS A 113 -0.86 17.74 -7.22
CA LYS A 113 0.49 18.14 -7.62
C LYS A 113 0.87 17.63 -9.02
N LEU A 114 -0.06 16.97 -9.73
CA LEU A 114 0.17 16.31 -11.01
C LEU A 114 1.36 15.33 -10.97
N LYS A 115 1.62 14.74 -9.80
CA LYS A 115 2.67 13.73 -9.63
C LYS A 115 2.08 12.33 -9.82
N LEU A 116 2.92 11.37 -10.22
CA LEU A 116 2.55 9.97 -10.43
C LEU A 116 2.67 9.17 -9.13
N GLU A 117 1.77 8.21 -8.91
CA GLU A 117 1.87 7.13 -7.91
C GLU A 117 1.94 5.80 -8.66
N ASP A 118 2.95 4.98 -8.39
CA ASP A 118 3.20 3.71 -9.10
C ASP A 118 3.14 3.83 -10.65
N GLY A 119 3.47 5.01 -11.18
CA GLY A 119 3.48 5.33 -12.62
C GLY A 119 2.13 5.79 -13.20
N VAL A 120 1.08 5.90 -12.39
CA VAL A 120 -0.27 6.33 -12.80
C VAL A 120 -0.70 7.56 -12.00
N VAL A 121 -1.49 8.46 -12.61
CA VAL A 121 -2.08 9.58 -11.87
C VAL A 121 -3.20 9.02 -10.99
N PRO A 122 -3.17 9.23 -9.66
CA PRO A 122 -4.24 8.78 -8.78
C PRO A 122 -5.59 9.39 -9.17
N ASP A 123 -6.66 8.61 -9.05
CA ASP A 123 -8.01 9.07 -9.28
C ASP A 123 -8.98 8.54 -8.22
N GLU A 124 -10.20 9.08 -8.21
CA GLU A 124 -11.21 8.75 -7.20
C GLU A 124 -11.60 7.26 -7.23
N ILE A 125 -11.65 6.64 -8.41
CA ILE A 125 -12.07 5.24 -8.55
C ILE A 125 -10.96 4.30 -8.06
N SER A 126 -9.71 4.59 -8.38
CA SER A 126 -8.55 3.88 -7.81
C SER A 126 -8.53 4.00 -6.28
N SER A 127 -8.65 5.21 -5.73
CA SER A 127 -8.70 5.37 -4.26
C SER A 127 -9.88 4.63 -3.61
N LYS A 128 -11.04 4.57 -4.27
CA LYS A 128 -12.18 3.77 -3.78
C LYS A 128 -11.89 2.27 -3.80
N MET A 129 -11.23 1.79 -4.86
CA MET A 129 -10.77 0.40 -4.97
C MET A 129 -9.81 0.06 -3.83
N ASP A 130 -8.79 0.90 -3.62
CA ASP A 130 -7.74 0.70 -2.63
C ASP A 130 -8.32 0.72 -1.22
N LEU A 131 -9.17 1.69 -0.89
CA LEU A 131 -9.89 1.72 0.39
C LEU A 131 -10.71 0.45 0.62
N PHE A 132 -11.45 -0.03 -0.39
CA PHE A 132 -12.24 -1.24 -0.25
C PHE A 132 -11.35 -2.47 -0.02
N ASN A 133 -10.30 -2.64 -0.83
CA ASN A 133 -9.39 -3.78 -0.74
C ASN A 133 -8.59 -3.76 0.56
N ASN A 134 -8.21 -2.57 1.03
CA ASN A 134 -7.57 -2.36 2.32
C ASN A 134 -8.47 -2.89 3.47
N GLU A 135 -9.75 -2.53 3.43
CA GLU A 135 -10.75 -2.97 4.41
C GLU A 135 -10.99 -4.47 4.40
N GLN A 136 -11.00 -5.10 3.22
CA GLN A 136 -11.09 -6.55 3.12
C GLN A 136 -9.83 -7.24 3.63
N GLY A 137 -8.64 -6.68 3.35
CA GLY A 137 -7.37 -7.18 3.89
C GLY A 137 -7.34 -7.22 5.41
N LEU A 138 -7.83 -6.16 6.07
CA LEU A 138 -7.95 -6.11 7.54
C LEU A 138 -8.77 -7.28 8.11
N LYS A 139 -9.82 -7.73 7.41
CA LYS A 139 -10.72 -8.79 7.89
C LYS A 139 -10.13 -10.20 7.81
N LEU A 140 -9.04 -10.40 7.07
CA LEU A 140 -8.49 -11.74 6.80
C LEU A 140 -7.62 -12.30 7.93
N ILE A 141 -7.29 -11.46 8.92
CA ILE A 141 -6.35 -11.78 9.98
C ILE A 141 -6.63 -10.92 11.22
N PHE A 142 -5.98 -11.27 12.33
CA PHE A 142 -6.00 -10.50 13.57
C PHE A 142 -4.57 -10.31 14.09
N LYS A 143 -4.38 -9.31 14.96
CA LYS A 143 -3.09 -9.01 15.57
C LYS A 143 -2.52 -10.21 16.34
N GLY A 144 -1.24 -10.52 16.13
CA GLY A 144 -0.55 -11.61 16.83
C GLY A 144 -0.90 -13.02 16.32
N SER A 145 -1.67 -13.12 15.23
CA SER A 145 -1.92 -14.40 14.57
C SER A 145 -0.62 -15.09 14.15
N LYS A 146 -0.52 -16.40 14.39
CA LYS A 146 0.64 -17.25 14.03
C LYS A 146 0.63 -17.71 12.57
N VAL A 147 -0.32 -17.24 11.76
CA VAL A 147 -0.40 -17.59 10.33
C VAL A 147 0.87 -17.09 9.63
N SER A 148 1.51 -17.99 8.87
CA SER A 148 2.71 -17.65 8.11
C SER A 148 2.40 -16.68 6.97
N ASN A 149 3.43 -16.00 6.45
CA ASN A 149 3.28 -15.12 5.30
C ASN A 149 2.67 -15.86 4.10
N ASN A 150 3.11 -17.09 3.82
CA ASN A 150 2.57 -17.91 2.74
C ASN A 150 1.10 -18.27 2.98
N GLY A 151 0.72 -18.60 4.22
CA GLY A 151 -0.68 -18.84 4.58
C GLY A 151 -1.55 -17.59 4.37
N LEU A 152 -1.01 -16.40 4.64
CA LEU A 152 -1.73 -15.16 4.40
C LEU A 152 -1.84 -14.82 2.92
N ILE A 153 -0.79 -15.05 2.13
CA ILE A 153 -0.82 -14.93 0.66
C ILE A 153 -1.96 -15.80 0.12
N TYR A 154 -2.03 -17.07 0.53
CA TYR A 154 -3.09 -17.99 0.11
C TYR A 154 -4.50 -17.50 0.47
N ARG A 155 -4.69 -16.95 1.68
CA ARG A 155 -5.97 -16.36 2.10
C ARG A 155 -6.39 -15.19 1.22
N VAL A 156 -5.46 -14.28 0.92
CA VAL A 156 -5.73 -13.10 0.10
C VAL A 156 -6.05 -13.49 -1.34
N VAL A 157 -5.24 -14.37 -1.94
CA VAL A 157 -5.46 -14.87 -3.30
C VAL A 157 -6.84 -15.52 -3.42
N ASN A 158 -7.19 -16.40 -2.49
CA ASN A 158 -8.52 -17.03 -2.50
C ASN A 158 -9.67 -16.03 -2.34
N ALA A 159 -9.48 -14.95 -1.58
CA ALA A 159 -10.50 -13.92 -1.46
C ALA A 159 -10.70 -13.17 -2.79
N ILE A 160 -9.62 -12.88 -3.51
CA ILE A 160 -9.63 -12.25 -4.84
C ILE A 160 -10.32 -13.17 -5.85
N LEU A 161 -9.92 -14.44 -5.93
CA LEU A 161 -10.51 -15.39 -6.87
C LEU A 161 -12.00 -15.64 -6.61
N LYS A 162 -12.45 -15.48 -5.36
CA LYS A 162 -13.87 -15.54 -4.96
C LYS A 162 -14.64 -14.24 -5.21
N GLY A 163 -14.02 -13.21 -5.78
CA GLY A 163 -14.68 -11.94 -6.07
C GLY A 163 -14.87 -11.03 -4.86
N LYS A 164 -14.21 -11.31 -3.73
CA LYS A 164 -14.37 -10.52 -2.49
C LYS A 164 -13.65 -9.17 -2.52
N MET A 165 -12.75 -8.98 -3.49
CA MET A 165 -12.03 -7.73 -3.72
C MET A 165 -12.62 -6.97 -4.91
N LYS A 166 -12.26 -5.70 -5.04
CA LYS A 166 -12.60 -4.86 -6.19
C LYS A 166 -11.41 -4.67 -7.11
N ILE A 167 -11.68 -4.56 -8.40
CA ILE A 167 -10.74 -4.22 -9.46
C ILE A 167 -11.38 -3.20 -10.39
N ILE A 168 -10.57 -2.51 -11.19
CA ILE A 168 -11.05 -1.60 -12.22
C ILE A 168 -11.24 -2.39 -13.52
N GLN A 169 -12.41 -2.22 -14.13
CA GLN A 169 -12.76 -2.91 -15.37
C GLN A 169 -11.86 -2.45 -16.52
N LYS A 170 -11.30 -3.43 -17.22
CA LYS A 170 -10.43 -3.24 -18.39
C LYS A 170 -10.73 -4.28 -19.46
N ASP A 171 -10.41 -3.94 -20.70
CA ASP A 171 -10.41 -4.90 -21.80
C ASP A 171 -9.20 -5.87 -21.73
N LYS A 172 -9.13 -6.81 -22.67
CA LYS A 172 -8.01 -7.76 -22.79
C LYS A 172 -6.66 -7.10 -23.05
N LYS A 173 -6.65 -5.89 -23.61
CA LYS A 173 -5.44 -5.11 -23.91
C LYS A 173 -5.02 -4.23 -22.72
N GLY A 174 -5.81 -4.17 -21.65
CA GLY A 174 -5.55 -3.40 -20.43
C GLY A 174 -6.05 -1.96 -20.47
N TYR A 175 -6.89 -1.58 -21.42
CA TYR A 175 -7.52 -0.27 -21.47
C TYR A 175 -8.75 -0.21 -20.56
N PHE A 176 -8.94 0.94 -19.90
CA PHE A 176 -10.04 1.14 -18.97
C PHE A 176 -11.41 1.20 -19.67
N LEU A 177 -12.42 0.62 -19.04
CA LEU A 177 -13.80 0.60 -19.52
C LEU A 177 -14.73 1.35 -18.55
N THR A 178 -15.81 1.90 -19.11
CA THR A 178 -16.97 2.35 -18.33
C THR A 178 -17.77 1.15 -17.83
N CYS A 179 -18.75 1.39 -16.95
CA CYS A 179 -19.60 0.31 -16.44
C CYS A 179 -20.50 -0.31 -17.52
N ASP A 180 -20.69 0.39 -18.64
CA ASP A 180 -21.41 -0.11 -19.83
C ASP A 180 -20.47 -0.84 -20.79
N GLY A 181 -19.19 -1.04 -20.43
CA GLY A 181 -18.20 -1.71 -21.28
C GLY A 181 -17.60 -0.82 -22.37
N ILE A 182 -17.80 0.50 -22.33
CA ILE A 182 -17.31 1.43 -23.34
C ILE A 182 -15.85 1.79 -23.06
N LEU A 183 -15.01 1.79 -24.10
CA LEU A 183 -13.60 2.16 -24.01
C LEU A 183 -13.43 3.63 -23.57
N ILE A 184 -12.58 3.86 -22.57
CA ILE A 184 -12.22 5.20 -22.11
C ILE A 184 -10.89 5.61 -22.76
N SER A 185 -10.88 6.74 -23.47
CA SER A 185 -9.65 7.28 -24.06
C SER A 185 -8.67 7.73 -22.97
N LYS A 186 -7.37 7.50 -23.20
CA LYS A 186 -6.32 7.83 -22.21
C LYS A 186 -6.27 9.33 -21.95
N GLU A 187 -6.46 10.13 -22.98
CA GLU A 187 -6.46 11.59 -22.97
C GLU A 187 -7.57 12.11 -22.05
N SER A 188 -8.71 11.43 -22.00
CA SER A 188 -9.83 11.80 -21.14
C SER A 188 -9.57 11.58 -19.65
N LEU A 189 -8.57 10.76 -19.30
CA LEU A 189 -8.20 10.41 -17.91
C LEU A 189 -7.10 11.31 -17.34
N ILE A 190 -6.31 11.97 -18.20
CA ILE A 190 -5.18 12.79 -17.77
C ILE A 190 -5.70 13.98 -16.95
N GLY A 191 -5.19 14.12 -15.72
CA GLY A 191 -5.52 15.25 -14.84
C GLY A 191 -6.95 15.25 -14.29
N LYS A 192 -7.73 14.17 -14.46
CA LYS A 192 -9.09 14.07 -13.93
C LYS A 192 -9.17 13.22 -12.67
N TRP A 193 -9.57 13.85 -11.57
CA TRP A 193 -9.86 13.15 -10.31
C TRP A 193 -11.10 12.27 -10.43
N LYS A 194 -12.18 12.85 -10.96
CA LYS A 194 -13.43 12.14 -11.24
C LYS A 194 -13.42 11.64 -12.67
N ASN A 195 -13.62 10.34 -12.85
CA ASN A 195 -13.70 9.72 -14.16
C ASN A 195 -14.76 8.61 -14.16
N ASN A 196 -14.97 8.02 -15.34
CA ASN A 196 -16.01 7.03 -15.56
C ASN A 196 -15.47 5.58 -15.52
N LYS A 197 -14.29 5.34 -14.91
CA LYS A 197 -13.77 3.99 -14.74
C LYS A 197 -14.76 3.16 -13.93
N CYS A 198 -15.01 1.92 -14.34
CA CYS A 198 -15.90 1.05 -13.59
C CYS A 198 -15.16 0.24 -12.52
N LEU A 199 -15.77 0.16 -11.33
CA LEU A 199 -15.31 -0.69 -10.24
C LEU A 199 -16.14 -1.98 -10.22
N VAL A 200 -15.47 -3.11 -10.43
CA VAL A 200 -16.11 -4.44 -10.55
C VAL A 200 -15.53 -5.43 -9.55
N ASN A 201 -16.18 -6.58 -9.39
CA ASN A 201 -15.65 -7.64 -8.53
C ASN A 201 -14.41 -8.28 -9.17
N SER A 202 -13.48 -8.70 -8.32
CA SER A 202 -12.20 -9.30 -8.71
C SER A 202 -12.29 -10.60 -9.51
N ASN A 203 -13.43 -11.29 -9.48
CA ASN A 203 -13.68 -12.50 -10.24
C ASN A 203 -14.34 -12.26 -11.61
N LEU A 204 -14.54 -11.00 -12.02
CA LEU A 204 -15.03 -10.69 -13.35
C LEU A 204 -14.05 -11.25 -14.39
N LYS A 205 -14.56 -12.07 -15.31
CA LYS A 205 -13.77 -12.55 -16.44
C LYS A 205 -13.63 -11.44 -17.46
N LYS A 206 -12.41 -11.24 -17.99
CA LYS A 206 -12.17 -10.32 -19.10
C LYS A 206 -12.78 -10.94 -20.35
N GLU A 207 -13.89 -10.38 -20.83
CA GLU A 207 -14.56 -10.79 -22.08
C GLU A 207 -13.82 -10.31 -23.33
#